data_AF-W0FGB5-F1
#
_entry.id   AF-W0FGB5-F1
#
_cell.length_a   1.000
_cell.length_b   1.000
_cell.length_c   1.000
_cell.angle_alpha   90.00
_cell.angle_beta   90.00
_cell.angle_gamma   90.00
#
_symmetry.space_group_name_H-M   'P 1'
#
loop_
_entity.id
_entity.type
_entity.pdbx_description
1 polymer ?
#
loop_
_entity_poly.entity_id
_entity_poly.type
_entity_poly.pdbx_seq_one_letter_code
_entity_poly.pdbx_strand_id
1 'polypeptide(L)'
;MRNGSRNVFPAVFYWEEMDAVSRFNKRRWLTMKTTKQKRLFMLVPVWLLLFGLLLWAGTASAGSNPLHVAVKKGNGISVYTASSGSTKAGILYNGYDNELSLDQTNGRYECYLTGNYSVWIDLKKSSQIPEPEWHDGMDNDQWDADYAEWKKNLPCDIFLAEIIEDDSPVYSTPQNKHVLVRHAKGTLVRVCGEFGNDYLVEAYSAGFVAKNAVRKVSDLTTEQRDFPFIYDKLPVQTVYASEKEPVYFTTSANGYNEQSTYYGYTENTEVTVLRDLGDWVQLEYGMFVEKRFLDPEGAHSYPTAWVKCEGVLDRLNVRYSADKDAVSHAKLCSGIPVHVISQSDQWAVIFFTGPNGGYRLTGCVMKEYLSFDGKNIEQSGITQVRLKQDLGGDERGVRFYEDGEYAGLPAGTLLNVFGVVPPNEQPFGHDRNLSVRDGGRPLYRDLEKRCAGACEYGNRHLCQGQLRGPDADGTRSGSQGAVPGEGKDEGGGPPARGNLDNREI
;
A
#
# COMPACT_ATOMS: atom_id res chain seq x y z
N MET A 1 -19.33 -41.83 14.15
CA MET A 1 -20.14 -42.51 13.10
C MET A 1 -21.14 -41.51 12.51
N ARG A 2 -21.75 -41.83 11.36
CA ARG A 2 -22.96 -41.18 10.79
C ARG A 2 -24.10 -41.10 11.84
N ASN A 3 -25.09 -40.19 11.84
CA ASN A 3 -25.53 -39.02 11.04
C ASN A 3 -26.04 -37.94 12.05
N GLY A 4 -26.40 -36.68 11.76
CA GLY A 4 -26.61 -35.97 10.49
C GLY A 4 -28.03 -35.39 10.40
N SER A 5 -28.20 -34.08 10.57
CA SER A 5 -29.47 -33.34 10.41
C SER A 5 -29.21 -31.90 9.90
N ARG A 6 -30.25 -31.26 9.33
CA ARG A 6 -30.15 -29.98 8.60
C ARG A 6 -30.56 -28.81 9.50
N ASN A 7 -29.82 -27.70 9.45
CA ASN A 7 -30.36 -26.38 9.79
C ASN A 7 -30.88 -25.68 8.53
N VAL A 8 -32.01 -24.99 8.65
CA VAL A 8 -32.76 -24.38 7.55
C VAL A 8 -32.80 -22.87 7.76
N PHE A 9 -32.34 -22.09 6.78
CA PHE A 9 -32.52 -20.64 6.78
C PHE A 9 -33.99 -20.27 6.51
N PRO A 10 -34.59 -19.35 7.28
CA PRO A 10 -36.02 -19.04 7.17
C PRO A 10 -36.33 -18.14 5.96
N ALA A 11 -36.65 -18.74 4.82
CA ALA A 11 -37.05 -18.05 3.58
C ALA A 11 -38.47 -17.44 3.63
N VAL A 12 -38.86 -16.83 4.75
CA VAL A 12 -40.25 -16.42 5.05
C VAL A 12 -40.52 -14.96 4.68
N PHE A 13 -39.54 -14.05 4.81
CA PHE A 13 -39.76 -12.61 4.61
C PHE A 13 -39.93 -12.17 3.14
N TYR A 14 -39.51 -12.96 2.16
CA TYR A 14 -39.59 -12.56 0.74
C TYR A 14 -40.96 -12.76 0.08
N TRP A 15 -41.87 -13.56 0.65
CA TRP A 15 -43.15 -13.89 -0.01
C TRP A 15 -44.20 -12.77 0.11
N GLU A 16 -44.24 -12.04 1.23
CA GLU A 16 -45.23 -10.98 1.42
C GLU A 16 -44.95 -9.75 0.54
N GLU A 17 -43.68 -9.38 0.34
CA GLU A 17 -43.33 -8.26 -0.55
C GLU A 17 -43.62 -8.56 -2.02
N MET A 18 -43.30 -9.78 -2.51
CA MET A 18 -43.62 -10.15 -3.89
C MET A 18 -45.13 -10.16 -4.14
N ASP A 19 -45.94 -10.60 -3.17
CA ASP A 19 -47.39 -10.56 -3.32
C ASP A 19 -47.99 -9.15 -3.14
N ALA A 20 -47.36 -8.28 -2.34
CA ALA A 20 -47.69 -6.85 -2.31
C ALA A 20 -47.43 -6.18 -3.67
N VAL A 21 -46.27 -6.43 -4.30
CA VAL A 21 -45.91 -5.93 -5.64
C VAL A 21 -46.86 -6.50 -6.71
N SER A 22 -47.21 -7.79 -6.62
CA SER A 22 -48.22 -8.45 -7.46
C SER A 22 -49.58 -7.74 -7.39
N ARG A 23 -50.11 -7.55 -6.17
CA ARG A 23 -51.40 -6.87 -5.93
C ARG A 23 -51.39 -5.41 -6.41
N PHE A 24 -50.28 -4.69 -6.21
CA PHE A 24 -50.12 -3.30 -6.65
C PHE A 24 -50.12 -3.17 -8.18
N ASN A 25 -49.33 -3.99 -8.86
CA ASN A 25 -49.27 -4.02 -10.34
C ASN A 25 -50.61 -4.40 -10.96
N LYS A 26 -51.33 -5.36 -10.36
CA LYS A 26 -52.65 -5.80 -10.85
C LYS A 26 -53.70 -4.67 -10.82
N ARG A 27 -53.71 -3.82 -9.77
CA ARG A 27 -54.59 -2.63 -9.70
C ARG A 27 -54.21 -1.56 -10.74
N ARG A 28 -52.91 -1.33 -10.97
CA ARG A 28 -52.44 -0.38 -11.99
C ARG A 28 -52.74 -0.83 -13.41
N TRP A 29 -52.57 -2.12 -13.73
CA TRP A 29 -52.86 -2.66 -15.07
C TRP A 29 -54.34 -2.56 -15.47
N LEU A 30 -55.26 -2.70 -14.51
CA LEU A 30 -56.70 -2.55 -14.75
C LEU A 30 -57.14 -1.10 -15.02
N THR A 31 -56.36 -0.11 -14.60
CA THR A 31 -56.69 1.32 -14.76
C THR A 31 -56.04 1.98 -16.00
N MET A 32 -55.14 1.28 -16.70
CA MET A 32 -54.55 1.74 -17.97
C MET A 32 -55.54 1.66 -19.13
N LYS A 33 -56.04 2.82 -19.59
CA LYS A 33 -57.07 2.92 -20.64
C LYS A 33 -56.57 2.66 -22.07
N THR A 34 -55.26 2.58 -22.33
CA THR A 34 -54.72 2.45 -23.69
C THR A 34 -53.72 1.31 -23.88
N THR A 35 -53.72 0.72 -25.08
CA THR A 35 -52.81 -0.38 -25.47
C THR A 35 -51.34 0.06 -25.44
N LYS A 36 -51.03 1.34 -25.71
CA LYS A 36 -49.67 1.89 -25.58
C LYS A 36 -49.16 1.85 -24.13
N GLN A 37 -49.98 2.25 -23.16
CA GLN A 37 -49.61 2.20 -21.74
C GLN A 37 -49.32 0.77 -21.28
N LYS A 38 -50.16 -0.20 -21.67
CA LYS A 38 -49.96 -1.62 -21.30
C LYS A 38 -48.71 -2.24 -21.93
N ARG A 39 -48.31 -1.82 -23.15
CA ARG A 39 -47.03 -2.22 -23.75
C ARG A 39 -45.83 -1.61 -23.00
N LEU A 40 -45.88 -0.32 -22.68
CA LEU A 40 -44.80 0.36 -21.94
C LEU A 40 -44.58 -0.28 -20.55
N PHE A 41 -45.66 -0.63 -19.85
CA PHE A 41 -45.59 -1.23 -18.52
C PHE A 41 -45.07 -2.68 -18.51
N MET A 42 -45.12 -3.40 -19.64
CA MET A 42 -44.48 -4.73 -19.78
C MET A 42 -43.00 -4.64 -20.19
N LEU A 43 -42.55 -3.52 -20.78
CA LEU A 43 -41.15 -3.32 -21.13
C LEU A 43 -40.27 -3.02 -19.91
N VAL A 44 -40.76 -2.23 -18.94
CA VAL A 44 -39.97 -1.83 -17.76
C VAL A 44 -39.44 -3.02 -16.94
N PRO A 45 -40.24 -4.06 -16.60
CA PRO A 45 -39.71 -5.25 -15.90
C PRO A 45 -38.66 -6.00 -16.71
N VAL A 46 -38.85 -6.13 -18.04
CA VAL A 46 -37.89 -6.83 -18.92
C VAL A 46 -36.58 -6.06 -19.02
N TRP A 47 -36.63 -4.73 -19.10
CA TRP A 47 -35.44 -3.87 -19.04
C TRP A 47 -34.72 -3.97 -17.70
N LEU A 48 -35.44 -3.98 -16.56
CA LEU A 48 -34.83 -4.17 -15.25
C LEU A 48 -34.20 -5.56 -15.07
N LEU A 49 -34.81 -6.61 -15.65
CA LEU A 49 -34.25 -7.96 -15.62
C LEU A 49 -33.00 -8.09 -16.51
N LEU A 50 -32.99 -7.46 -17.69
CA LEU A 50 -31.80 -7.36 -18.54
C LEU A 50 -30.68 -6.54 -17.89
N PHE A 51 -31.01 -5.42 -17.24
CA PHE A 51 -30.03 -4.59 -16.52
C PHE A 51 -29.47 -5.33 -15.30
N GLY A 52 -30.32 -6.07 -14.57
CA GLY A 52 -29.90 -6.95 -13.49
C GLY A 52 -28.99 -8.09 -13.97
N LEU A 53 -29.30 -8.72 -15.11
CA LEU A 53 -28.45 -9.75 -15.71
C LEU A 53 -27.12 -9.19 -16.23
N LEU A 54 -27.09 -7.97 -16.76
CA LEU A 54 -25.84 -7.28 -17.12
C LEU A 54 -24.98 -6.95 -15.90
N LEU A 55 -25.59 -6.61 -14.76
CA LEU A 55 -24.90 -6.43 -13.47
C LEU A 55 -24.51 -7.76 -12.79
N TRP A 56 -25.05 -8.89 -13.26
CA TRP A 56 -24.69 -10.25 -12.81
C TRP A 56 -23.77 -10.99 -13.81
N ALA A 57 -23.37 -10.33 -14.90
CA ALA A 57 -22.49 -10.88 -15.94
C ALA A 57 -21.02 -10.89 -15.49
N GLY A 58 -20.75 -11.42 -14.30
CA GLY A 58 -19.43 -11.73 -13.77
C GLY A 58 -18.59 -10.51 -13.39
N THR A 59 -18.18 -10.47 -12.12
CA THR A 59 -16.78 -10.09 -11.81
C THR A 59 -15.87 -11.20 -12.36
N ALA A 60 -15.70 -11.22 -13.69
CA ALA A 60 -14.58 -11.93 -14.27
C ALA A 60 -13.31 -11.37 -13.62
N SER A 61 -12.40 -12.25 -13.19
CA SER A 61 -11.06 -11.79 -12.87
C SER A 61 -10.51 -11.12 -14.13
N ALA A 62 -10.01 -9.89 -13.98
CA ALA A 62 -9.17 -9.31 -15.03
C ALA A 62 -8.02 -10.28 -15.25
N GLY A 63 -7.94 -10.89 -16.43
CA GLY A 63 -6.77 -11.68 -16.79
C GLY A 63 -5.55 -10.77 -16.87
N SER A 64 -4.36 -11.25 -16.49
CA SER A 64 -3.15 -10.56 -16.93
C SER A 64 -3.00 -10.76 -18.45
N ASN A 65 -2.49 -9.74 -19.12
CA ASN A 65 -2.16 -9.77 -20.54
C ASN A 65 -0.63 -9.59 -20.64
N PRO A 66 0.16 -10.67 -20.53
CA PRO A 66 1.61 -10.58 -20.47
C PRO A 66 2.20 -10.10 -21.80
N LEU A 67 3.26 -9.31 -21.71
CA LEU A 67 4.17 -9.01 -22.80
C LEU A 67 5.43 -9.83 -22.64
N HIS A 68 5.77 -10.60 -23.67
CA HIS A 68 7.12 -11.10 -23.90
C HIS A 68 7.64 -10.54 -25.23
N VAL A 69 8.73 -9.77 -25.22
CA VAL A 69 9.36 -9.28 -26.46
C VAL A 69 10.24 -10.37 -27.04
N ALA A 70 9.72 -11.07 -28.06
CA ALA A 70 10.30 -12.27 -28.66
C ALA A 70 10.35 -12.18 -30.20
N VAL A 71 11.13 -11.22 -30.71
CA VAL A 71 11.24 -10.89 -32.14
C VAL A 71 12.27 -11.78 -32.84
N LYS A 72 11.88 -12.45 -33.92
CA LYS A 72 12.73 -13.44 -34.64
C LYS A 72 13.92 -12.84 -35.40
N LYS A 73 13.98 -11.51 -35.57
CA LYS A 73 15.08 -10.82 -36.27
C LYS A 73 15.19 -9.35 -35.86
N GLY A 74 16.36 -8.97 -35.36
CA GLY A 74 16.64 -7.62 -34.87
C GLY A 74 16.31 -7.48 -33.37
N ASN A 75 16.86 -6.42 -32.78
CA ASN A 75 17.07 -6.27 -31.34
C ASN A 75 15.80 -5.90 -30.54
N GLY A 76 14.65 -6.50 -30.85
CA GLY A 76 13.35 -6.22 -30.22
C GLY A 76 12.38 -5.40 -31.09
N ILE A 77 11.44 -4.72 -30.44
CA ILE A 77 10.22 -4.16 -31.06
C ILE A 77 10.12 -2.64 -30.93
N SER A 78 9.66 -1.95 -31.97
CA SER A 78 9.37 -0.51 -31.91
C SER A 78 8.00 -0.23 -31.27
N VAL A 79 8.00 0.63 -30.26
CA VAL A 79 6.81 1.07 -29.51
C VAL A 79 6.47 2.53 -29.82
N TYR A 80 5.22 2.94 -29.55
CA TYR A 80 4.62 4.17 -30.06
C TYR A 80 4.03 5.05 -28.95
N THR A 81 3.95 6.37 -29.16
CA THR A 81 3.39 7.31 -28.17
C THR A 81 1.85 7.33 -28.16
N ALA A 82 1.19 6.61 -29.06
CA ALA A 82 -0.27 6.54 -29.18
C ALA A 82 -0.70 5.26 -29.92
N SER A 83 -1.92 4.79 -29.66
CA SER A 83 -2.50 3.57 -30.23
C SER A 83 -2.54 3.55 -31.76
N SER A 84 -2.62 4.72 -32.40
CA SER A 84 -2.51 4.90 -33.86
C SER A 84 -1.20 4.36 -34.45
N GLY A 85 -0.12 4.34 -33.66
CA GLY A 85 1.22 4.02 -34.13
C GLY A 85 1.86 5.08 -35.05
N SER A 86 1.32 6.30 -35.08
CA SER A 86 1.82 7.36 -35.98
C SER A 86 3.20 7.90 -35.60
N THR A 87 3.56 7.82 -34.31
CA THR A 87 4.82 8.35 -33.76
C THR A 87 5.51 7.27 -32.94
N LYS A 88 6.73 6.90 -33.33
CA LYS A 88 7.59 5.96 -32.57
C LYS A 88 8.10 6.65 -31.31
N ALA A 89 7.89 6.02 -30.15
CA ALA A 89 8.43 6.43 -28.86
C ALA A 89 9.87 5.90 -28.66
N GLY A 90 10.10 4.63 -29.01
CA GLY A 90 11.36 3.95 -28.72
C GLY A 90 11.39 2.51 -29.21
N ILE A 91 12.31 1.73 -28.67
CA ILE A 91 12.45 0.29 -28.86
C ILE A 91 12.44 -0.38 -27.48
N LEU A 92 11.70 -1.47 -27.32
CA LEU A 92 11.88 -2.42 -26.22
C LEU A 92 12.68 -3.61 -26.74
N TYR A 93 13.70 -4.05 -26.00
CA TYR A 93 14.62 -5.10 -26.43
C TYR A 93 14.03 -6.51 -26.29
N ASN A 94 14.59 -7.49 -26.99
CA ASN A 94 14.18 -8.90 -26.81
C ASN A 94 14.50 -9.40 -25.40
N GLY A 95 13.59 -10.20 -24.85
CA GLY A 95 13.63 -10.64 -23.46
C GLY A 95 13.10 -9.60 -22.47
N TYR A 96 12.51 -8.49 -22.96
CA TYR A 96 11.75 -7.60 -22.10
C TYR A 96 10.36 -8.18 -21.80
N ASP A 97 10.07 -8.32 -20.52
CA ASP A 97 8.84 -8.88 -19.98
C ASP A 97 8.10 -7.81 -19.14
N ASN A 98 6.79 -7.61 -19.34
CA ASN A 98 5.96 -6.64 -18.60
C ASN A 98 4.46 -7.00 -18.76
N GLU A 99 3.53 -6.25 -18.17
CA GLU A 99 2.09 -6.37 -18.39
C GLU A 99 1.55 -5.35 -19.42
N LEU A 100 0.42 -5.70 -20.03
CA LEU A 100 -0.32 -4.89 -21.01
C LEU A 100 -1.72 -4.53 -20.49
N SER A 101 -2.32 -3.51 -21.10
CA SER A 101 -3.76 -3.25 -20.97
C SER A 101 -4.58 -4.47 -21.42
N LEU A 102 -5.74 -4.68 -20.79
CA LEU A 102 -6.69 -5.72 -21.20
C LEU A 102 -7.27 -5.41 -22.58
N ASP A 103 -7.61 -4.14 -22.79
CA ASP A 103 -8.24 -3.67 -24.02
C ASP A 103 -7.22 -3.36 -25.11
N GLN A 104 -7.51 -3.84 -26.33
CA GLN A 104 -6.77 -3.51 -27.54
C GLN A 104 -7.38 -2.28 -28.22
N THR A 105 -6.58 -1.25 -28.50
CA THR A 105 -7.00 -0.08 -29.29
C THR A 105 -6.17 0.02 -30.58
N ASN A 106 -6.82 0.14 -31.73
CA ASN A 106 -6.15 0.31 -33.04
C ASN A 106 -5.11 -0.78 -33.37
N GLY A 107 -5.35 -2.03 -32.93
CA GLY A 107 -4.45 -3.17 -33.11
C GLY A 107 -3.24 -3.19 -32.15
N ARG A 108 -3.22 -2.33 -31.14
CA ARG A 108 -2.17 -2.23 -30.13
C ARG A 108 -2.73 -2.30 -28.72
N TYR A 109 -1.90 -2.73 -27.78
CA TYR A 109 -2.15 -2.60 -26.35
C TYR A 109 -1.31 -1.45 -25.78
N GLU A 110 -1.73 -0.92 -24.65
CA GLU A 110 -0.92 -0.04 -23.83
C GLU A 110 -0.02 -0.88 -22.91
N CYS A 111 1.20 -0.43 -22.64
CA CYS A 111 2.18 -1.08 -21.77
C CYS A 111 2.78 -0.01 -20.85
N TYR A 112 2.80 -0.26 -19.55
CA TYR A 112 3.22 0.71 -18.54
C TYR A 112 4.70 0.50 -18.21
N LEU A 113 5.56 1.40 -18.71
CA LEU A 113 7.01 1.31 -18.52
C LEU A 113 7.44 1.96 -17.20
N THR A 114 6.69 2.96 -16.73
CA THR A 114 6.75 3.49 -15.37
C THR A 114 5.32 3.89 -14.95
N GLY A 115 5.12 4.21 -13.66
CA GLY A 115 3.84 4.73 -13.17
C GLY A 115 3.37 6.03 -13.87
N ASN A 116 4.25 6.75 -14.55
CA ASN A 116 3.94 8.02 -15.22
C ASN A 116 4.20 7.98 -16.75
N TYR A 117 4.50 6.79 -17.32
CA TYR A 117 4.79 6.66 -18.74
C TYR A 117 4.35 5.31 -19.32
N SER A 118 3.36 5.36 -20.20
CA SER A 118 2.92 4.24 -21.01
C SER A 118 3.36 4.37 -22.48
N VAL A 119 3.44 3.24 -23.17
CA VAL A 119 3.67 3.15 -24.62
C VAL A 119 2.70 2.18 -25.26
N TRP A 120 2.48 2.34 -26.56
CA TRP A 120 1.60 1.47 -27.34
C TRP A 120 2.42 0.44 -28.12
N ILE A 121 2.04 -0.84 -28.03
CA ILE A 121 2.76 -1.98 -28.59
C ILE A 121 1.85 -2.90 -29.41
N ASP A 122 2.41 -3.45 -30.49
CA ASP A 122 1.74 -4.39 -31.39
C ASP A 122 2.13 -5.82 -30.99
N LEU A 123 1.29 -6.46 -30.18
CA LEU A 123 1.58 -7.77 -29.56
C LEU A 123 1.94 -8.85 -30.60
N LYS A 124 1.29 -8.83 -31.77
CA LYS A 124 1.59 -9.75 -32.88
C LYS A 124 2.96 -9.51 -33.53
N LYS A 125 3.56 -8.33 -33.33
CA LYS A 125 4.93 -8.02 -33.76
C LYS A 125 5.97 -8.21 -32.67
N SER A 126 5.62 -8.16 -31.38
CA SER A 126 6.54 -8.51 -30.28
C SER A 126 6.68 -10.02 -30.11
N SER A 127 5.57 -10.75 -30.01
CA SER A 127 5.53 -12.19 -29.74
C SER A 127 5.58 -13.00 -31.04
N GLN A 128 6.75 -13.00 -31.70
CA GLN A 128 6.94 -13.71 -32.99
C GLN A 128 7.36 -15.17 -32.80
N ILE A 129 7.90 -15.50 -31.63
CA ILE A 129 8.06 -16.86 -31.13
C ILE A 129 6.81 -17.12 -30.26
N PRO A 130 5.94 -18.09 -30.61
CA PRO A 130 4.76 -18.37 -29.81
C PRO A 130 5.16 -19.01 -28.49
N GLU A 131 4.43 -18.67 -27.42
CA GLU A 131 4.42 -19.40 -26.15
C GLU A 131 3.91 -20.84 -26.33
N PRO A 132 4.19 -21.77 -25.39
CA PRO A 132 3.49 -23.05 -25.36
C PRO A 132 1.97 -22.81 -25.18
N GLU A 133 1.15 -23.68 -25.76
CA GLU A 133 -0.31 -23.65 -25.60
C GLU A 133 -0.75 -24.75 -24.63
N TRP A 134 -1.50 -24.40 -23.58
CA TRP A 134 -2.08 -25.39 -22.68
C TRP A 134 -3.07 -26.29 -23.45
N HIS A 135 -2.93 -27.61 -23.32
CA HIS A 135 -3.78 -28.58 -24.00
C HIS A 135 -4.42 -29.61 -23.05
N ASP A 136 -5.50 -30.25 -23.51
CA ASP A 136 -6.14 -31.33 -22.75
C ASP A 136 -5.13 -32.43 -22.39
N GLY A 137 -5.16 -32.87 -21.12
CA GLY A 137 -4.24 -33.88 -20.59
C GLY A 137 -2.85 -33.38 -20.19
N MET A 138 -2.55 -32.09 -20.36
CA MET A 138 -1.40 -31.44 -19.72
C MET A 138 -1.67 -31.27 -18.21
N ASP A 139 -0.63 -31.36 -17.40
CA ASP A 139 -0.62 -30.97 -15.98
C ASP A 139 0.34 -29.80 -15.74
N ASN A 140 0.32 -29.25 -14.52
CA ASN A 140 1.13 -28.07 -14.17
C ASN A 140 2.64 -28.35 -14.32
N ASP A 141 3.10 -29.54 -13.95
CA ASP A 141 4.52 -29.90 -13.98
C ASP A 141 5.05 -29.95 -15.43
N GLN A 142 4.23 -30.48 -16.36
CA GLN A 142 4.53 -30.45 -17.80
C GLN A 142 4.48 -29.02 -18.37
N TRP A 143 3.47 -28.22 -18.00
CA TRP A 143 3.35 -26.83 -18.42
C TRP A 143 4.54 -25.97 -17.96
N ASP A 144 4.92 -26.07 -16.69
CA ASP A 144 6.03 -25.31 -16.11
C ASP A 144 7.37 -25.72 -16.75
N ALA A 145 7.53 -27.00 -17.11
CA ALA A 145 8.69 -27.49 -17.86
C ALA A 145 8.74 -26.94 -19.30
N ASP A 146 7.64 -27.01 -20.04
CA ASP A 146 7.56 -26.51 -21.42
C ASP A 146 7.72 -24.98 -21.48
N TYR A 147 7.14 -24.25 -20.53
CA TYR A 147 7.28 -22.80 -20.40
C TYR A 147 8.72 -22.41 -20.00
N ALA A 148 9.38 -23.17 -19.11
CA ALA A 148 10.77 -22.94 -18.76
C ALA A 148 11.74 -23.24 -19.92
N GLU A 149 11.52 -24.30 -20.71
CA GLU A 149 12.31 -24.58 -21.92
C GLU A 149 12.07 -23.50 -22.99
N TRP A 150 10.82 -23.09 -23.21
CA TRP A 150 10.50 -21.98 -24.09
C TRP A 150 11.22 -20.70 -23.66
N LYS A 151 11.11 -20.31 -22.38
CA LYS A 151 11.68 -19.05 -21.87
C LYS A 151 13.20 -19.00 -22.04
N LYS A 152 13.89 -20.14 -21.85
CA LYS A 152 15.34 -20.32 -22.09
C LYS A 152 15.77 -20.18 -23.55
N ASN A 153 14.89 -20.51 -24.50
CA ASN A 153 15.17 -20.42 -25.94
C ASN A 153 14.82 -19.06 -26.56
N LEU A 154 14.25 -18.13 -25.78
CA LEU A 154 13.97 -16.77 -26.24
C LEU A 154 15.25 -15.96 -26.49
N PRO A 155 15.28 -15.08 -27.51
CA PRO A 155 16.35 -14.11 -27.70
C PRO A 155 16.43 -13.12 -26.52
N CYS A 156 17.63 -12.62 -26.26
CA CYS A 156 17.90 -11.59 -25.28
C CYS A 156 18.76 -10.50 -25.94
N ASP A 157 18.27 -9.26 -25.92
CA ASP A 157 19.04 -8.06 -26.28
C ASP A 157 19.22 -7.11 -25.08
N ILE A 158 18.66 -7.49 -23.92
CA ILE A 158 18.92 -6.80 -22.65
C ILE A 158 20.39 -6.98 -22.28
N PHE A 159 21.03 -5.89 -21.87
CA PHE A 159 22.42 -5.90 -21.45
C PHE A 159 22.59 -5.27 -20.07
N LEU A 160 23.62 -5.71 -19.35
CA LEU A 160 24.04 -5.13 -18.08
C LEU A 160 24.78 -3.83 -18.32
N ALA A 161 24.41 -2.78 -17.59
CA ALA A 161 25.13 -1.52 -17.57
C ALA A 161 25.42 -1.07 -16.13
N GLU A 162 26.39 -0.16 -16.03
CA GLU A 162 26.85 0.45 -14.79
C GLU A 162 26.66 1.97 -14.86
N ILE A 163 26.06 2.57 -13.84
CA ILE A 163 25.97 4.02 -13.63
C ILE A 163 27.38 4.58 -13.41
N ILE A 164 27.83 5.54 -14.22
CA ILE A 164 29.24 6.01 -14.21
C ILE A 164 29.52 7.28 -13.39
N GLU A 165 28.47 8.00 -12.99
CA GLU A 165 28.52 9.25 -12.23
C GLU A 165 27.68 9.14 -10.96
N ASP A 166 28.11 9.80 -9.89
CA ASP A 166 27.36 9.85 -8.62
C ASP A 166 26.18 10.83 -8.71
N ASP A 167 25.14 10.57 -7.90
CA ASP A 167 23.86 11.29 -7.94
C ASP A 167 23.13 11.22 -9.30
N SER A 168 23.46 10.21 -10.13
CA SER A 168 22.87 10.02 -11.45
C SER A 168 21.35 9.87 -11.38
N PRO A 169 20.58 10.77 -12.00
CA PRO A 169 19.12 10.75 -11.93
C PRO A 169 18.51 9.70 -12.88
N VAL A 170 17.51 8.98 -12.37
CA VAL A 170 16.62 8.13 -13.14
C VAL A 170 15.22 8.75 -13.13
N TYR A 171 14.65 8.89 -14.33
CA TYR A 171 13.45 9.68 -14.58
C TYR A 171 12.22 8.82 -14.84
N SER A 172 11.03 9.35 -14.53
CA SER A 172 9.76 8.65 -14.81
C SER A 172 9.39 8.63 -16.30
N THR A 173 9.97 9.53 -17.09
CA THR A 173 9.65 9.73 -18.51
C THR A 173 10.93 9.97 -19.30
N PRO A 174 10.96 9.60 -20.59
CA PRO A 174 12.01 10.05 -21.50
C PRO A 174 12.09 11.58 -21.57
N GLN A 175 13.26 12.11 -21.89
CA GLN A 175 13.58 13.54 -21.88
C GLN A 175 13.47 14.19 -20.49
N ASN A 176 13.75 13.41 -19.45
CA ASN A 176 14.33 13.88 -18.18
C ASN A 176 13.48 14.89 -17.38
N LYS A 177 12.14 14.71 -17.38
CA LYS A 177 11.19 15.71 -16.83
C LYS A 177 11.02 15.67 -15.30
N HIS A 178 11.15 14.50 -14.69
CA HIS A 178 10.87 14.26 -13.27
C HIS A 178 11.71 13.08 -12.77
N VAL A 179 12.47 13.28 -11.70
CA VAL A 179 13.42 12.30 -11.13
C VAL A 179 12.69 11.43 -10.11
N LEU A 180 12.61 10.12 -10.35
CA LEU A 180 12.04 9.14 -9.40
C LEU A 180 13.05 8.76 -8.32
N VAL A 181 14.27 8.45 -8.75
CA VAL A 181 15.38 8.00 -7.90
C VAL A 181 16.69 8.58 -8.39
N ARG A 182 17.71 8.56 -7.54
CA ARG A 182 19.10 8.76 -7.96
C ARG A 182 19.97 7.58 -7.54
N HIS A 183 21.03 7.35 -8.30
CA HIS A 183 21.98 6.26 -8.07
C HIS A 183 23.40 6.76 -7.86
N ALA A 184 24.11 6.14 -6.93
CA ALA A 184 25.55 6.25 -6.80
C ALA A 184 26.27 5.53 -7.96
N LYS A 185 27.50 5.95 -8.21
CA LYS A 185 28.39 5.37 -9.21
C LYS A 185 28.67 3.89 -8.90
N GLY A 186 28.71 3.07 -9.95
CA GLY A 186 28.86 1.62 -9.83
C GLY A 186 27.53 0.88 -9.72
N THR A 187 26.39 1.56 -9.51
CA THR A 187 25.08 0.89 -9.50
C THR A 187 24.87 0.11 -10.80
N LEU A 188 24.52 -1.17 -10.69
CA LEU A 188 24.22 -2.04 -11.81
C LEU A 188 22.74 -1.93 -12.20
N VAL A 189 22.46 -1.85 -13.50
CA VAL A 189 21.11 -1.81 -14.07
C VAL A 189 21.02 -2.70 -15.30
N ARG A 190 19.85 -3.30 -15.54
CA ARG A 190 19.51 -3.86 -16.85
C ARG A 190 19.15 -2.72 -17.80
N VAL A 191 19.56 -2.80 -19.06
CA VAL A 191 19.11 -1.89 -20.14
C VAL A 191 18.08 -2.63 -20.98
N CYS A 192 16.82 -2.18 -20.89
CA CYS A 192 15.65 -2.89 -21.40
C CYS A 192 15.07 -2.27 -22.69
N GLY A 193 15.56 -1.09 -23.10
CA GLY A 193 15.12 -0.44 -24.33
C GLY A 193 15.74 0.94 -24.58
N GLU A 194 15.44 1.53 -25.74
CA GLU A 194 15.98 2.83 -26.19
C GLU A 194 14.90 3.84 -26.57
N PHE A 195 14.99 5.04 -25.99
CA PHE A 195 14.02 6.13 -26.13
C PHE A 195 14.75 7.43 -26.51
N GLY A 196 15.26 7.47 -27.75
CA GLY A 196 16.01 8.60 -28.27
C GLY A 196 17.42 8.69 -27.66
N ASN A 197 17.66 9.71 -26.83
CA ASN A 197 18.91 9.91 -26.11
C ASN A 197 18.95 9.16 -24.76
N ASP A 198 17.86 8.50 -24.39
CA ASP A 198 17.68 7.85 -23.09
C ASP A 198 17.61 6.32 -23.28
N TYR A 199 18.07 5.58 -22.27
CA TYR A 199 17.79 4.15 -22.10
C TYR A 199 16.62 3.96 -21.13
N LEU A 200 15.76 2.98 -21.39
CA LEU A 200 14.92 2.38 -20.36
C LEU A 200 15.81 1.44 -19.54
N VAL A 201 15.87 1.63 -18.23
CA VAL A 201 16.72 0.86 -17.31
C VAL A 201 15.96 0.36 -16.09
N GLU A 202 16.41 -0.77 -15.56
CA GLU A 202 15.85 -1.42 -14.38
C GLU A 202 16.95 -1.80 -13.38
N ALA A 203 16.89 -1.19 -12.21
CA ALA A 203 17.27 -1.83 -10.95
C ALA A 203 16.01 -2.53 -10.40
N TYR A 204 15.74 -2.51 -9.09
CA TYR A 204 14.45 -2.97 -8.54
C TYR A 204 13.23 -2.25 -9.16
N SER A 205 13.41 -1.08 -9.78
CA SER A 205 12.34 -0.36 -10.46
C SER A 205 12.79 0.23 -11.78
N ALA A 206 11.83 0.34 -12.71
CA ALA A 206 12.02 0.84 -14.05
C ALA A 206 12.04 2.38 -14.10
N GLY A 207 12.86 2.92 -15.01
CA GLY A 207 12.90 4.35 -15.33
C GLY A 207 13.84 4.65 -16.48
N PHE A 208 14.03 5.94 -16.78
CA PHE A 208 14.84 6.40 -17.90
C PHE A 208 16.12 7.06 -17.42
N VAL A 209 17.24 6.76 -18.08
CA VAL A 209 18.55 7.37 -17.81
C VAL A 209 19.20 7.81 -19.12
N ALA A 210 19.90 8.94 -19.12
CA ALA A 210 20.60 9.42 -20.30
C ALA A 210 21.68 8.41 -20.74
N LYS A 211 21.77 8.12 -22.05
CA LYS A 211 22.67 7.08 -22.60
C LYS A 211 24.15 7.25 -22.25
N ASN A 212 24.58 8.48 -21.93
CA ASN A 212 25.96 8.79 -21.54
C ASN A 212 26.24 8.65 -20.03
N ALA A 213 25.21 8.53 -19.18
CA ALA A 213 25.36 8.34 -17.73
C ALA A 213 25.50 6.85 -17.33
N VAL A 214 25.42 5.93 -18.30
CA VAL A 214 25.69 4.50 -18.12
C VAL A 214 26.77 3.98 -19.07
N ARG A 215 27.45 2.92 -18.66
CA ARG A 215 28.42 2.15 -19.45
C ARG A 215 27.99 0.70 -19.51
N LYS A 216 27.86 0.12 -20.70
CA LYS A 216 27.64 -1.33 -20.88
C LYS A 216 28.79 -2.13 -20.23
N VAL A 217 28.43 -3.13 -19.45
CA VAL A 217 29.34 -4.07 -18.76
C VAL A 217 29.42 -5.38 -19.54
N SER A 218 28.27 -6.00 -19.83
CA SER A 218 28.14 -7.24 -20.60
C SER A 218 26.77 -7.31 -21.25
N ASP A 219 26.61 -8.15 -22.27
CA ASP A 219 25.28 -8.70 -22.62
C ASP A 219 24.79 -9.64 -21.51
N LEU A 220 23.48 -9.85 -21.37
CA LEU A 220 22.90 -10.85 -20.47
C LEU A 220 22.52 -12.10 -21.25
N THR A 221 22.75 -13.28 -20.67
CA THR A 221 22.15 -14.50 -21.21
C THR A 221 20.63 -14.49 -20.99
N THR A 222 19.92 -15.35 -21.71
CA THR A 222 18.48 -15.55 -21.54
C THR A 222 18.09 -15.97 -20.11
N GLU A 223 19.00 -16.61 -19.36
CA GLU A 223 18.81 -16.97 -17.95
C GLU A 223 19.09 -15.79 -16.99
N GLN A 224 20.00 -14.88 -17.36
CA GLN A 224 20.40 -13.74 -16.52
C GLN A 224 19.53 -12.48 -16.69
N ARG A 225 18.60 -12.44 -17.65
CA ARG A 225 17.78 -11.25 -17.90
C ARG A 225 16.69 -11.02 -16.85
N ASP A 226 16.20 -12.08 -16.23
CA ASP A 226 15.14 -12.06 -15.23
C ASP A 226 15.65 -11.51 -13.88
N PHE A 227 14.82 -11.54 -12.82
CA PHE A 227 15.28 -11.29 -11.44
C PHE A 227 15.19 -12.57 -10.61
N PRO A 228 16.12 -12.81 -9.64
CA PRO A 228 17.25 -11.95 -9.26
C PRO A 228 18.36 -11.93 -10.33
N PHE A 229 19.28 -10.97 -10.22
CA PHE A 229 20.49 -10.94 -11.04
C PHE A 229 21.34 -12.20 -10.77
N ILE A 230 21.34 -13.17 -11.68
CA ILE A 230 22.02 -14.45 -11.48
C ILE A 230 23.55 -14.30 -11.63
N TYR A 231 24.25 -14.31 -10.49
CA TYR A 231 25.70 -14.39 -10.38
C TYR A 231 26.11 -15.52 -9.43
N ASP A 232 27.15 -16.27 -9.80
CA ASP A 232 27.72 -17.31 -8.95
C ASP A 232 28.32 -16.71 -7.65
N LYS A 233 27.87 -17.22 -6.50
CA LYS A 233 28.50 -17.02 -5.17
C LYS A 233 28.57 -15.56 -4.72
N LEU A 234 27.47 -14.83 -4.84
CA LEU A 234 27.31 -13.55 -4.13
C LEU A 234 27.40 -13.74 -2.60
N PRO A 235 27.99 -12.79 -1.84
CA PRO A 235 28.03 -12.84 -0.39
C PRO A 235 26.65 -12.60 0.24
N VAL A 236 26.27 -13.46 1.18
CA VAL A 236 25.09 -13.27 2.03
C VAL A 236 25.48 -12.48 3.29
N GLN A 237 24.64 -11.54 3.72
CA GLN A 237 24.81 -10.75 4.94
C GLN A 237 23.50 -10.70 5.74
N THR A 238 23.59 -10.61 7.07
CA THR A 238 22.41 -10.47 7.94
C THR A 238 21.99 -9.00 8.03
N VAL A 239 20.69 -8.74 7.95
CA VAL A 239 20.11 -7.42 8.19
C VAL A 239 19.85 -7.23 9.69
N TYR A 240 20.45 -6.20 10.26
CA TYR A 240 20.24 -5.77 11.64
C TYR A 240 18.96 -4.93 11.72
N ALA A 241 17.85 -5.62 11.98
CA ALA A 241 16.49 -5.08 12.04
C ALA A 241 15.72 -5.67 13.24
N SER A 242 14.59 -5.07 13.61
CA SER A 242 13.64 -5.64 14.59
C SER A 242 12.18 -5.47 14.18
N GLU A 243 11.24 -6.13 14.86
CA GLU A 243 9.80 -5.87 14.65
C GLU A 243 9.42 -4.41 14.97
N LYS A 244 10.21 -3.69 15.79
CA LYS A 244 9.99 -2.28 16.13
C LYS A 244 10.65 -1.34 15.12
N GLU A 245 11.92 -1.59 14.81
CA GLU A 245 12.73 -0.86 13.82
C GLU A 245 13.04 -1.81 12.63
N PRO A 246 12.09 -2.04 11.72
CA PRO A 246 12.30 -2.94 10.60
C PRO A 246 12.97 -2.21 9.43
N VAL A 247 13.94 -2.87 8.78
CA VAL A 247 14.74 -2.27 7.72
C VAL A 247 14.06 -2.41 6.38
N TYR A 248 13.71 -1.29 5.76
CA TYR A 248 13.18 -1.24 4.41
C TYR A 248 14.33 -1.15 3.41
N PHE A 249 14.24 -1.93 2.32
CA PHE A 249 14.98 -1.56 1.13
C PHE A 249 14.43 -0.27 0.52
N THR A 250 15.21 0.36 -0.34
CA THR A 250 14.79 1.44 -1.22
C THR A 250 15.16 1.11 -2.67
N THR A 251 14.68 1.91 -3.60
CA THR A 251 14.91 1.79 -5.05
C THR A 251 16.02 2.72 -5.54
N SER A 252 16.67 3.45 -4.62
CA SER A 252 17.77 4.41 -4.84
C SER A 252 19.08 3.94 -4.21
N ALA A 253 20.22 4.28 -4.83
CA ALA A 253 21.54 4.03 -4.26
C ALA A 253 22.15 5.25 -3.52
N ASN A 254 21.35 6.26 -3.19
CA ASN A 254 21.79 7.39 -2.36
C ASN A 254 20.70 7.98 -1.41
N GLY A 255 19.53 7.37 -1.35
CA GLY A 255 18.41 7.83 -0.50
C GLY A 255 17.49 8.87 -1.15
N TYR A 256 17.80 9.38 -2.35
CA TYR A 256 16.84 10.14 -3.16
C TYR A 256 15.86 9.17 -3.81
N ASN A 257 14.63 9.09 -3.29
CA ASN A 257 13.60 8.18 -3.78
C ASN A 257 12.17 8.72 -3.52
N GLU A 258 11.31 8.58 -4.53
CA GLU A 258 9.87 8.93 -4.50
C GLU A 258 8.93 7.70 -4.57
N GLN A 259 9.46 6.49 -4.60
CA GLN A 259 8.70 5.23 -4.69
C GLN A 259 8.51 4.60 -3.30
N SER A 260 7.26 4.30 -2.95
CA SER A 260 6.91 3.64 -1.69
C SER A 260 7.36 2.17 -1.65
N THR A 261 7.86 1.74 -0.49
CA THR A 261 8.41 0.40 -0.27
C THR A 261 7.63 -0.31 0.83
N TYR A 262 6.80 -1.31 0.49
CA TYR A 262 5.86 -1.93 1.44
C TYR A 262 6.44 -3.15 2.18
N TYR A 263 7.48 -3.76 1.63
CA TYR A 263 8.22 -4.86 2.25
C TYR A 263 9.48 -4.31 2.93
N GLY A 264 9.86 -4.91 4.06
CA GLY A 264 11.12 -4.63 4.72
C GLY A 264 11.39 -5.64 5.82
N TYR A 265 12.66 -5.98 5.95
CA TYR A 265 13.28 -7.01 6.76
C TYR A 265 13.03 -6.85 8.26
N THR A 266 12.97 -7.98 8.96
CA THR A 266 12.88 -8.06 10.43
C THR A 266 14.00 -8.97 10.96
N GLU A 267 13.94 -9.37 12.24
CA GLU A 267 15.05 -10.01 12.96
C GLU A 267 15.62 -11.23 12.24
N ASN A 268 16.94 -11.27 12.06
CA ASN A 268 17.70 -12.37 11.42
C ASN A 268 17.37 -12.59 9.93
N THR A 269 16.84 -11.59 9.21
CA THR A 269 16.70 -11.72 7.75
C THR A 269 18.06 -11.70 7.09
N GLU A 270 18.37 -12.69 6.25
CA GLU A 270 19.55 -12.69 5.39
C GLU A 270 19.25 -12.05 4.03
N VAL A 271 20.22 -11.33 3.46
CA VAL A 271 20.14 -10.74 2.13
C VAL A 271 21.40 -11.01 1.32
N THR A 272 21.22 -11.30 0.04
CA THR A 272 22.31 -11.51 -0.92
C THR A 272 22.80 -10.17 -1.46
N VAL A 273 24.06 -9.83 -1.16
CA VAL A 273 24.69 -8.58 -1.56
C VAL A 273 25.30 -8.71 -2.95
N LEU A 274 24.79 -7.90 -3.89
CA LEU A 274 25.31 -7.80 -5.25
C LEU A 274 26.52 -6.85 -5.33
N ARG A 275 26.44 -5.67 -4.70
CA ARG A 275 27.51 -4.66 -4.84
C ARG A 275 27.57 -3.67 -3.67
N ASP A 276 28.78 -3.43 -3.19
CA ASP A 276 29.12 -2.32 -2.28
C ASP A 276 29.23 -1.01 -3.08
N LEU A 277 28.50 0.02 -2.64
CA LEU A 277 28.43 1.35 -3.26
C LEU A 277 28.82 2.47 -2.26
N GLY A 278 29.63 2.15 -1.25
CA GLY A 278 30.06 3.10 -0.21
C GLY A 278 29.13 3.07 1.00
N ASP A 279 28.29 4.09 1.16
CA ASP A 279 27.30 4.15 2.25
C ASP A 279 26.05 3.28 1.97
N TRP A 280 25.89 2.82 0.73
CA TRP A 280 24.79 1.99 0.26
C TRP A 280 25.27 0.66 -0.29
N VAL A 281 24.38 -0.33 -0.27
CA VAL A 281 24.63 -1.68 -0.79
C VAL A 281 23.49 -2.07 -1.73
N GLN A 282 23.83 -2.52 -2.93
CA GLN A 282 22.89 -3.11 -3.88
C GLN A 282 22.76 -4.62 -3.60
N LEU A 283 21.52 -5.12 -3.62
CA LEU A 283 21.15 -6.51 -3.39
C LEU A 283 20.82 -7.21 -4.72
N GLU A 284 20.73 -8.55 -4.71
CA GLU A 284 20.56 -9.38 -5.92
C GLU A 284 19.32 -9.06 -6.77
N TYR A 285 18.24 -8.54 -6.18
CA TYR A 285 17.02 -8.10 -6.87
C TYR A 285 17.09 -6.63 -7.37
N GLY A 286 18.29 -6.04 -7.41
CA GLY A 286 18.48 -4.62 -7.72
C GLY A 286 17.93 -3.67 -6.65
N MET A 287 17.54 -4.18 -5.48
CA MET A 287 17.14 -3.41 -4.29
C MET A 287 18.36 -2.75 -3.65
N PHE A 288 18.15 -1.71 -2.83
CA PHE A 288 19.24 -1.05 -2.10
C PHE A 288 18.94 -0.92 -0.61
N VAL A 289 19.98 -0.95 0.22
CA VAL A 289 19.91 -0.72 1.67
C VAL A 289 21.11 0.11 2.12
N GLU A 290 20.96 0.94 3.16
CA GLU A 290 22.11 1.62 3.76
C GLU A 290 23.02 0.58 4.43
N LYS A 291 24.33 0.68 4.19
CA LYS A 291 25.33 -0.29 4.65
C LYS A 291 25.35 -0.47 6.18
N ARG A 292 25.01 0.59 6.92
CA ARG A 292 24.87 0.56 8.38
C ARG A 292 23.82 -0.43 8.92
N PHE A 293 22.89 -0.89 8.09
CA PHE A 293 21.94 -1.96 8.46
C PHE A 293 22.49 -3.38 8.22
N LEU A 294 23.68 -3.51 7.65
CA LEU A 294 24.42 -4.78 7.47
C LEU A 294 25.69 -4.84 8.33
N ASP A 295 26.04 -3.75 9.02
CA ASP A 295 27.18 -3.63 9.92
C ASP A 295 26.72 -3.87 11.37
N PRO A 296 27.27 -4.85 12.12
CA PRO A 296 26.92 -5.10 13.52
C PRO A 296 27.16 -3.89 14.45
N GLU A 297 28.13 -3.03 14.14
CA GLU A 297 28.45 -1.83 14.93
C GLU A 297 27.72 -0.57 14.38
N GLY A 298 26.88 -0.74 13.36
CA GLY A 298 26.13 0.32 12.69
C GLY A 298 24.94 0.86 13.50
N ALA A 299 24.45 2.04 13.09
CA ALA A 299 23.24 2.63 13.67
C ALA A 299 21.99 2.05 13.00
N HIS A 300 21.34 1.07 13.63
CA HIS A 300 20.21 0.30 13.08
C HIS A 300 18.83 0.99 13.16
N SER A 301 18.75 2.31 13.29
CA SER A 301 17.49 3.06 13.33
C SER A 301 17.44 4.17 12.29
N TYR A 302 16.26 4.43 11.71
CA TYR A 302 16.07 5.50 10.74
C TYR A 302 15.95 6.87 11.41
N PRO A 303 16.30 7.98 10.72
CA PRO A 303 16.05 9.33 11.21
C PRO A 303 14.57 9.54 11.52
N THR A 304 14.27 10.00 12.74
CA THR A 304 12.91 10.40 13.12
C THR A 304 12.60 11.80 12.60
N ALA A 305 11.44 11.95 11.97
CA ALA A 305 10.76 13.23 11.76
C ALA A 305 9.41 13.20 12.49
N TRP A 306 8.77 14.35 12.63
CA TRP A 306 7.49 14.47 13.31
C TRP A 306 6.47 15.16 12.41
N VAL A 307 5.24 14.65 12.40
CA VAL A 307 4.13 15.23 11.65
C VAL A 307 3.81 16.63 12.19
N LYS A 308 3.74 17.62 11.29
CA LYS A 308 3.38 19.01 11.57
C LYS A 308 2.16 19.40 10.74
N CYS A 309 1.01 19.57 11.38
CA CYS A 309 -0.21 20.07 10.74
C CYS A 309 -0.63 21.43 11.33
N GLU A 310 -1.15 22.34 10.51
CA GLU A 310 -1.50 23.71 10.93
C GLU A 310 -2.99 23.84 11.31
N GLY A 311 -3.46 22.93 12.18
CA GLY A 311 -4.82 22.89 12.67
C GLY A 311 -5.07 21.77 13.67
N VAL A 312 -6.20 21.83 14.40
CA VAL A 312 -6.56 20.81 15.42
C VAL A 312 -7.19 19.55 14.82
N LEU A 313 -7.69 19.62 13.58
CA LEU A 313 -8.29 18.49 12.85
C LEU A 313 -7.52 18.14 11.57
N ASP A 314 -6.47 18.89 11.26
CA ASP A 314 -5.64 18.71 10.07
C ASP A 314 -4.76 17.46 10.22
N ARG A 315 -4.67 16.68 9.14
CA ARG A 315 -3.95 15.39 9.12
C ARG A 315 -3.11 15.25 7.88
N LEU A 316 -1.88 14.78 8.06
CA LEU A 316 -0.96 14.50 6.97
C LEU A 316 -1.40 13.24 6.22
N ASN A 317 -1.83 13.41 4.97
CA ASN A 317 -2.17 12.30 4.08
C ASN A 317 -0.90 11.49 3.76
N VAL A 318 -0.85 10.24 4.22
CA VAL A 318 0.10 9.21 3.77
C VAL A 318 -0.50 8.54 2.54
N ARG A 319 0.30 8.41 1.48
CA ARG A 319 -0.14 8.04 0.13
C ARG A 319 0.60 6.85 -0.44
N TYR A 320 -0.01 6.19 -1.42
CA TYR A 320 0.62 5.06 -2.10
C TYR A 320 1.86 5.45 -2.93
N SER A 321 1.94 6.69 -3.41
CA SER A 321 3.07 7.25 -4.17
C SER A 321 3.24 8.76 -3.91
N ALA A 322 4.36 9.32 -4.37
CA ALA A 322 4.73 10.73 -4.26
C ALA A 322 3.95 11.67 -5.20
N ASP A 323 2.62 11.60 -5.17
CA ASP A 323 1.74 12.46 -5.97
C ASP A 323 0.67 13.12 -5.07
N LYS A 324 0.36 14.39 -5.33
CA LYS A 324 -0.67 15.14 -4.60
C LYS A 324 -2.09 14.66 -4.94
N ASP A 325 -2.26 13.90 -6.02
CA ASP A 325 -3.52 13.29 -6.41
C ASP A 325 -3.58 11.77 -6.14
N ALA A 326 -2.46 11.12 -5.76
CA ALA A 326 -2.46 9.70 -5.41
C ALA A 326 -3.31 9.37 -4.16
N VAL A 327 -3.97 8.21 -4.21
CA VAL A 327 -4.84 7.72 -3.12
C VAL A 327 -4.09 7.69 -1.79
N SER A 328 -4.71 8.30 -0.78
CA SER A 328 -4.25 8.27 0.61
C SER A 328 -4.85 7.07 1.33
N HIS A 329 -4.00 6.17 1.83
CA HIS A 329 -4.45 5.01 2.62
C HIS A 329 -4.39 5.24 4.13
N ALA A 330 -3.78 6.34 4.59
CA ALA A 330 -3.81 6.75 6.00
C ALA A 330 -3.61 8.27 6.14
N LYS A 331 -4.07 8.84 7.25
CA LYS A 331 -3.92 10.26 7.60
C LYS A 331 -3.49 10.39 9.05
N LEU A 332 -2.29 10.93 9.29
CA LEU A 332 -1.69 11.03 10.62
C LEU A 332 -1.98 12.39 11.30
N CYS A 333 -2.15 12.38 12.62
CA CYS A 333 -2.32 13.60 13.43
C CYS A 333 -0.98 14.34 13.66
N SER A 334 -1.03 15.59 14.11
CA SER A 334 0.16 16.39 14.40
C SER A 334 0.87 15.88 15.67
N GLY A 335 2.20 15.99 15.70
CA GLY A 335 3.05 15.53 16.79
C GLY A 335 3.39 14.04 16.78
N ILE A 336 2.88 13.27 15.82
CA ILE A 336 3.22 11.85 15.66
C ILE A 336 4.65 11.71 15.13
N PRO A 337 5.54 10.93 15.78
CA PRO A 337 6.84 10.60 15.22
C PRO A 337 6.70 9.59 14.07
N VAL A 338 7.49 9.78 13.02
CA VAL A 338 7.60 8.90 11.85
C VAL A 338 9.07 8.69 11.51
N HIS A 339 9.40 7.55 10.93
CA HIS A 339 10.76 7.14 10.60
C HIS A 339 10.97 7.33 9.10
N VAL A 340 11.99 8.09 8.70
CA VAL A 340 12.22 8.48 7.30
C VAL A 340 13.11 7.45 6.61
N ILE A 341 12.56 6.70 5.67
CA ILE A 341 13.27 5.66 4.90
C ILE A 341 14.12 6.31 3.79
N SER A 342 13.53 7.26 3.07
CA SER A 342 14.15 7.97 1.95
C SER A 342 13.39 9.27 1.66
N GLN A 343 13.98 10.18 0.89
CA GLN A 343 13.37 11.48 0.60
C GLN A 343 13.85 12.10 -0.72
N SER A 344 12.95 12.80 -1.42
CA SER A 344 13.27 13.67 -2.55
C SER A 344 13.33 15.14 -2.12
N ASP A 345 13.26 16.08 -3.06
CA ASP A 345 13.10 17.50 -2.75
C ASP A 345 11.80 17.78 -1.98
N GLN A 346 10.66 17.23 -2.44
CA GLN A 346 9.32 17.52 -1.91
C GLN A 346 8.69 16.41 -1.08
N TRP A 347 9.11 15.15 -1.24
CA TRP A 347 8.48 13.98 -0.63
C TRP A 347 9.42 13.22 0.29
N ALA A 348 8.85 12.57 1.31
CA ALA A 348 9.53 11.59 2.13
C ALA A 348 8.75 10.28 2.10
N VAL A 349 9.46 9.16 1.91
CA VAL A 349 8.91 7.82 2.16
C VAL A 349 9.14 7.53 3.64
N ILE A 350 8.05 7.40 4.39
CA ILE A 350 8.10 7.19 5.84
C ILE A 350 7.50 5.84 6.22
N PHE A 351 7.90 5.34 7.39
CA PHE A 351 7.08 4.41 8.15
C PHE A 351 6.65 4.97 9.49
N PHE A 352 5.55 4.41 9.99
CA PHE A 352 5.08 4.57 11.36
C PHE A 352 4.87 3.18 11.96
N THR A 353 5.37 2.97 13.17
CA THR A 353 5.25 1.72 13.91
C THR A 353 4.55 1.95 15.26
N GLY A 354 3.73 1.00 15.69
CA GLY A 354 3.22 0.99 17.06
C GLY A 354 4.35 0.72 18.07
N PRO A 355 4.21 1.11 19.37
CA PRO A 355 5.30 0.97 20.36
C PRO A 355 5.85 -0.45 20.60
N ASN A 356 5.20 -1.48 20.03
CA ASN A 356 5.58 -2.89 20.08
C ASN A 356 5.64 -3.53 18.68
N GLY A 357 5.89 -2.77 17.61
CA GLY A 357 6.01 -3.28 16.23
C GLY A 357 4.70 -3.65 15.52
N GLY A 358 3.61 -3.81 16.28
CA GLY A 358 2.44 -4.55 15.80
C GLY A 358 1.64 -3.95 14.63
N TYR A 359 1.58 -2.62 14.48
CA TYR A 359 1.00 -1.99 13.29
C TYR A 359 2.08 -1.18 12.59
N ARG A 360 2.29 -1.48 11.31
CA ARG A 360 3.32 -0.93 10.44
C ARG A 360 2.65 -0.25 9.25
N LEU A 361 2.71 1.07 9.21
CA LEU A 361 2.24 1.90 8.09
C LEU A 361 3.44 2.36 7.28
N THR A 362 3.34 2.35 5.94
CA THR A 362 4.40 2.87 5.06
C THR A 362 3.81 3.61 3.87
N GLY A 363 4.40 4.73 3.48
CA GLY A 363 3.98 5.45 2.27
C GLY A 363 4.64 6.82 2.12
N CYS A 364 4.25 7.54 1.07
CA CYS A 364 4.78 8.87 0.77
C CYS A 364 4.00 9.98 1.51
N VAL A 365 4.73 10.97 2.00
CA VAL A 365 4.20 12.22 2.60
C VAL A 365 4.97 13.44 2.08
N MET A 366 4.32 14.60 2.00
CA MET A 366 5.00 15.84 1.60
C MET A 366 5.83 16.40 2.76
N LYS A 367 7.10 16.71 2.51
CA LYS A 367 8.09 17.15 3.51
C LYS A 367 7.75 18.47 4.19
N GLU A 368 6.94 19.32 3.56
CA GLU A 368 6.48 20.60 4.15
C GLU A 368 5.62 20.41 5.43
N TYR A 369 5.08 19.20 5.64
CA TYR A 369 4.34 18.78 6.83
C TYR A 369 5.17 17.88 7.78
N LEU A 370 6.50 17.86 7.63
CA LEU A 370 7.42 17.18 8.55
C LEU A 370 8.37 18.19 9.21
N SER A 371 8.51 18.08 10.53
CA SER A 371 9.60 18.70 11.28
C SER A 371 10.69 17.66 11.56
N PHE A 372 11.90 17.92 11.09
CA PHE A 372 13.06 17.03 11.23
C PHE A 372 13.90 17.33 12.48
N ASP A 373 13.63 18.45 13.18
CA ASP A 373 14.37 18.87 14.38
C ASP A 373 13.52 18.82 15.66
N GLY A 374 12.27 18.34 15.56
CA GLY A 374 11.33 18.22 16.67
C GLY A 374 10.75 19.56 17.16
N LYS A 375 11.10 20.71 16.56
CA LYS A 375 10.71 22.04 17.07
C LYS A 375 9.39 22.52 16.50
N ASN A 376 8.72 23.37 17.28
CA ASN A 376 7.48 24.09 16.93
C ASN A 376 6.33 23.17 16.50
N ILE A 377 6.15 22.06 17.21
CA ILE A 377 5.13 21.05 16.91
C ILE A 377 4.07 21.05 18.00
N GLU A 378 2.88 21.53 17.67
CA GLU A 378 1.71 21.35 18.51
C GLU A 378 1.19 19.91 18.34
N GLN A 379 1.07 19.17 19.46
CA GLN A 379 0.39 17.88 19.48
C GLN A 379 -1.12 18.11 19.32
N SER A 380 -1.59 18.08 18.09
CA SER A 380 -2.96 18.41 17.70
C SER A 380 -3.63 17.21 17.00
N GLY A 381 -4.95 17.08 17.18
CA GLY A 381 -5.74 15.99 16.58
C GLY A 381 -5.55 14.60 17.20
N ILE A 382 -4.56 14.40 18.07
CA ILE A 382 -4.46 13.22 18.94
C ILE A 382 -5.60 13.31 19.96
N THR A 383 -6.47 12.30 20.00
CA THR A 383 -7.64 12.28 20.89
C THR A 383 -7.77 10.96 21.62
N GLN A 384 -8.22 10.96 22.87
CA GLN A 384 -8.52 9.73 23.59
C GLN A 384 -9.95 9.27 23.30
N VAL A 385 -10.10 8.00 22.93
CA VAL A 385 -11.37 7.31 22.74
C VAL A 385 -11.48 6.14 23.71
N ARG A 386 -12.71 5.78 24.09
CA ARG A 386 -12.99 4.63 24.95
C ARG A 386 -13.76 3.57 24.18
N LEU A 387 -13.34 2.31 24.30
CA LEU A 387 -14.11 1.18 23.75
C LEU A 387 -15.48 1.07 24.43
N LYS A 388 -16.55 0.93 23.65
CA LYS A 388 -17.93 0.78 24.16
C LYS A 388 -18.37 -0.70 24.29
N GLN A 389 -17.60 -1.61 23.72
CA GLN A 389 -17.76 -3.06 23.77
C GLN A 389 -16.39 -3.73 23.74
N ASP A 390 -16.31 -5.02 24.02
CA ASP A 390 -15.08 -5.80 23.86
C ASP A 390 -14.74 -5.92 22.36
N LEU A 391 -13.46 -5.82 22.01
CA LEU A 391 -12.96 -6.11 20.65
C LEU A 391 -12.04 -7.32 20.69
N GLY A 392 -12.30 -8.31 19.85
CA GLY A 392 -11.42 -9.46 19.67
C GLY A 392 -10.11 -9.09 18.98
N GLY A 393 -9.02 -9.76 19.35
CA GLY A 393 -7.72 -9.59 18.69
C GLY A 393 -7.59 -10.44 17.42
N ASP A 394 -6.60 -10.12 16.59
CA ASP A 394 -6.00 -11.07 15.65
C ASP A 394 -4.97 -11.99 16.36
N GLU A 395 -4.52 -13.03 15.66
CA GLU A 395 -3.52 -14.01 16.14
C GLU A 395 -2.26 -13.39 16.76
N ARG A 396 -1.82 -12.24 16.24
CA ARG A 396 -0.64 -11.50 16.73
C ARG A 396 -0.98 -10.56 17.90
N GLY A 397 -2.25 -10.26 18.14
CA GLY A 397 -2.72 -9.29 19.15
C GLY A 397 -2.30 -7.86 18.83
N VAL A 398 -2.35 -7.49 17.54
CA VAL A 398 -1.90 -6.21 16.98
C VAL A 398 -2.97 -5.48 16.16
N ARG A 399 -3.98 -6.21 15.67
CA ARG A 399 -5.21 -5.67 15.08
C ARG A 399 -6.38 -6.14 15.94
N PHE A 400 -7.46 -5.34 15.97
CA PHE A 400 -8.63 -5.62 16.79
C PHE A 400 -9.90 -5.33 15.98
N TYR A 401 -10.89 -6.21 16.14
CA TYR A 401 -12.13 -6.28 15.35
C TYR A 401 -13.32 -6.59 16.26
N GLU A 402 -14.55 -6.38 15.78
CA GLU A 402 -15.76 -6.70 16.59
C GLU A 402 -15.98 -8.22 16.73
N ASP A 403 -15.39 -9.01 15.85
CA ASP A 403 -15.56 -10.47 15.68
C ASP A 403 -14.25 -11.28 15.83
N GLY A 404 -13.15 -10.65 16.27
CA GLY A 404 -11.85 -11.31 16.41
C GLY A 404 -11.85 -12.47 17.42
N GLU A 405 -11.20 -13.59 17.05
CA GLU A 405 -11.24 -14.82 17.86
C GLU A 405 -10.22 -14.85 19.01
N TYR A 406 -9.24 -13.93 19.04
CA TYR A 406 -8.11 -13.95 19.97
C TYR A 406 -8.25 -12.96 21.14
N ALA A 407 -7.35 -13.08 22.12
CA ALA A 407 -7.36 -12.32 23.37
C ALA A 407 -7.47 -10.80 23.14
N GLY A 408 -8.67 -10.28 23.41
CA GLY A 408 -9.11 -8.97 22.99
C GLY A 408 -8.77 -7.81 23.93
N LEU A 409 -9.38 -6.66 23.63
CA LEU A 409 -9.37 -5.47 24.48
C LEU A 409 -10.79 -5.21 25.00
N PRO A 410 -10.99 -5.14 26.33
CA PRO A 410 -12.33 -5.05 26.89
C PRO A 410 -12.96 -3.66 26.72
N ALA A 411 -14.29 -3.62 26.79
CA ALA A 411 -15.07 -2.41 26.98
C ALA A 411 -14.49 -1.54 28.10
N GLY A 412 -14.48 -0.23 27.90
CA GLY A 412 -13.89 0.73 28.83
C GLY A 412 -12.40 1.02 28.63
N THR A 413 -11.68 0.24 27.80
CA THR A 413 -10.26 0.51 27.48
C THR A 413 -10.10 1.86 26.79
N LEU A 414 -9.10 2.65 27.21
CA LEU A 414 -8.72 3.94 26.61
C LEU A 414 -7.64 3.78 25.55
N LEU A 415 -7.82 4.48 24.42
CA LEU A 415 -6.93 4.48 23.26
C LEU A 415 -6.65 5.91 22.80
N ASN A 416 -5.39 6.26 22.57
CA ASN A 416 -4.99 7.47 21.88
C ASN A 416 -5.11 7.25 20.37
N VAL A 417 -5.90 8.06 19.65
CA VAL A 417 -6.01 8.02 18.18
C VAL A 417 -4.88 8.82 17.56
N PHE A 418 -4.07 8.17 16.72
CA PHE A 418 -2.91 8.76 16.05
C PHE A 418 -3.13 8.99 14.55
N GLY A 419 -4.20 8.43 13.99
CA GLY A 419 -4.59 8.67 12.60
C GLY A 419 -5.87 7.94 12.19
N VAL A 420 -6.22 8.04 10.91
CA VAL A 420 -7.33 7.30 10.29
C VAL A 420 -6.91 6.71 8.96
N VAL A 421 -7.46 5.55 8.62
CA VAL A 421 -7.37 4.86 7.34
C VAL A 421 -8.76 4.97 6.70
N PRO A 422 -8.92 5.66 5.55
CA PRO A 422 -10.22 5.74 4.88
C PRO A 422 -10.70 4.35 4.43
N PRO A 423 -11.97 4.21 4.02
CA PRO A 423 -12.43 2.97 3.41
C PRO A 423 -11.65 2.73 2.12
N ASN A 424 -10.99 1.58 2.01
CA ASN A 424 -10.41 1.17 0.73
C ASN A 424 -11.56 1.00 -0.27
N GLU A 425 -11.35 1.39 -1.53
CA GLU A 425 -12.29 1.13 -2.64
C GLU A 425 -12.32 -0.36 -3.08
N GLN A 426 -11.95 -1.28 -2.18
CA GLN A 426 -12.26 -2.70 -2.33
C GLN A 426 -13.72 -2.96 -1.89
N PRO A 427 -14.37 -4.04 -2.34
CA PRO A 427 -15.79 -4.31 -2.06
C PRO A 427 -16.18 -4.51 -0.58
N PHE A 428 -15.22 -4.44 0.34
CA PHE A 428 -15.37 -4.62 1.79
C PHE A 428 -15.06 -3.29 2.52
N GLY A 429 -15.86 -2.26 2.21
CA GLY A 429 -15.62 -0.89 2.64
C GLY A 429 -16.09 -0.57 4.06
N HIS A 430 -15.15 -0.23 4.94
CA HIS A 430 -15.39 0.35 6.27
C HIS A 430 -14.37 1.47 6.55
N ASP A 431 -14.75 2.50 7.32
CA ASP A 431 -13.85 3.55 7.83
C ASP A 431 -13.05 3.02 9.02
N ARG A 432 -11.72 3.24 9.06
CA ARG A 432 -10.82 2.49 9.95
C ARG A 432 -9.92 3.43 10.76
N ASN A 433 -9.77 3.21 12.06
CA ASN A 433 -9.05 4.13 12.96
C ASN A 433 -7.70 3.56 13.41
N LEU A 434 -6.67 4.40 13.43
CA LEU A 434 -5.33 4.07 13.96
C LEU A 434 -5.22 4.60 15.38
N SER A 435 -5.01 3.70 16.35
CA SER A 435 -4.90 4.10 17.76
C SER A 435 -3.88 3.27 18.54
N VAL A 436 -3.58 3.67 19.77
CA VAL A 436 -2.62 3.01 20.67
C VAL A 436 -3.10 3.16 22.11
N ARG A 437 -3.13 2.07 22.88
CA ARG A 437 -3.56 2.09 24.28
C ARG A 437 -2.54 2.82 25.17
N ASP A 438 -3.04 3.60 26.14
CA ASP A 438 -2.20 4.21 27.17
C ASP A 438 -1.48 3.11 27.99
N GLY A 439 -0.15 3.19 28.02
CA GLY A 439 0.71 2.16 28.62
C GLY A 439 1.07 0.98 27.71
N GLY A 440 0.58 0.90 26.46
CA GLY A 440 1.17 0.05 25.42
C GLY A 440 0.21 -0.83 24.60
N ARG A 441 0.76 -1.33 23.49
CA ARG A 441 0.13 -1.98 22.31
C ARG A 441 -0.66 -1.04 21.37
N PRO A 442 -0.42 -1.11 20.04
CA PRO A 442 -1.24 -0.43 19.05
C PRO A 442 -2.61 -1.11 18.86
N LEU A 443 -3.49 -0.42 18.14
CA LEU A 443 -4.86 -0.80 17.86
C LEU A 443 -5.28 -0.44 16.43
N TYR A 444 -6.11 -1.31 15.90
CA TYR A 444 -6.94 -1.09 14.72
C TYR A 444 -8.42 -1.02 15.14
N ARG A 445 -9.27 -0.46 14.29
CA ARG A 445 -10.73 -0.46 14.50
C ARG A 445 -11.49 -0.19 13.21
N ASP A 446 -12.28 -1.14 12.76
CA ASP A 446 -13.40 -0.92 11.84
C ASP A 446 -14.61 -0.32 12.59
N LEU A 447 -15.46 0.45 11.90
CA LEU A 447 -16.59 1.14 12.54
C LEU A 447 -17.74 1.40 11.56
N GLU A 448 -18.95 0.92 11.85
CA GLU A 448 -20.15 1.43 11.16
C GLU A 448 -21.46 1.32 11.97
N LYS A 449 -22.51 1.99 11.45
CA LYS A 449 -23.93 1.86 11.85
C LYS A 449 -24.33 2.22 13.30
N ARG A 450 -24.21 3.52 13.67
CA ARG A 450 -25.34 4.32 14.25
C ARG A 450 -25.05 5.83 14.52
N CYS A 451 -24.56 6.57 13.53
CA CYS A 451 -24.48 8.05 13.58
C CYS A 451 -25.30 8.78 12.50
N ALA A 452 -26.20 8.08 11.81
CA ALA A 452 -27.14 8.68 10.86
C ALA A 452 -28.23 9.47 11.61
N GLY A 453 -28.00 10.76 11.90
CA GLY A 453 -28.92 11.54 12.73
C GLY A 453 -28.79 13.07 12.73
N ALA A 454 -27.64 13.67 12.43
CA ALA A 454 -27.52 15.14 12.28
C ALA A 454 -26.18 15.59 11.65
N CYS A 455 -26.12 15.70 10.32
CA CYS A 455 -25.44 16.77 9.54
C CYS A 455 -25.35 16.39 8.06
N GLU A 456 -25.74 17.31 7.18
CA GLU A 456 -25.28 17.30 5.79
C GLU A 456 -23.83 17.82 5.73
N TYR A 457 -23.06 17.37 4.72
CA TYR A 457 -21.59 17.47 4.64
C TYR A 457 -20.86 16.78 5.79
N GLY A 458 -20.53 15.50 5.54
CA GLY A 458 -20.01 14.53 6.51
C GLY A 458 -18.55 14.73 6.91
N ASN A 459 -18.27 15.72 7.74
CA ASN A 459 -17.10 15.78 8.62
C ASN A 459 -17.58 16.15 10.03
N ARG A 460 -17.44 15.25 11.02
CA ARG A 460 -17.51 15.60 12.46
C ARG A 460 -17.06 14.49 13.41
N HIS A 461 -16.22 14.86 14.38
CA HIS A 461 -15.87 14.09 15.58
C HIS A 461 -16.64 14.62 16.80
N LEU A 462 -16.89 13.75 17.80
CA LEU A 462 -17.27 13.98 19.21
C LEU A 462 -17.18 12.60 19.91
N CYS A 463 -16.65 12.31 21.11
CA CYS A 463 -15.73 12.94 22.09
C CYS A 463 -15.15 11.81 23.03
N GLN A 464 -14.64 12.09 24.25
CA GLN A 464 -14.74 11.20 25.43
C GLN A 464 -14.65 11.98 26.77
N GLY A 465 -15.55 11.66 27.72
CA GLY A 465 -15.82 12.39 28.97
C GLY A 465 -15.53 11.57 30.24
N GLN A 466 -15.99 12.04 31.41
CA GLN A 466 -15.54 11.54 32.71
C GLN A 466 -16.65 10.96 33.58
N LEU A 467 -16.37 9.76 34.13
CA LEU A 467 -16.77 9.43 35.50
C LEU A 467 -15.57 8.96 36.34
N ARG A 468 -15.65 9.22 37.64
CA ARG A 468 -14.72 8.75 38.66
C ARG A 468 -15.00 7.28 38.99
N GLY A 469 -14.01 6.59 39.58
CA GLY A 469 -14.26 5.29 40.22
C GLY A 469 -15.21 5.41 41.42
N PRO A 470 -15.89 4.33 41.81
CA PRO A 470 -16.84 4.33 42.93
C PRO A 470 -16.12 4.37 44.28
N ASP A 471 -16.70 5.10 45.23
CA ASP A 471 -16.32 5.03 46.64
C ASP A 471 -16.68 3.65 47.24
N ALA A 472 -15.81 3.11 48.08
CA ALA A 472 -16.01 1.83 48.76
C ALA A 472 -16.20 2.04 50.28
N ASP A 473 -17.46 2.07 50.71
CA ASP A 473 -17.82 2.16 52.14
C ASP A 473 -17.61 0.80 52.83
N GLY A 474 -17.00 0.77 54.03
CA GLY A 474 -16.30 -0.44 54.49
C GLY A 474 -15.93 -0.56 55.99
N THR A 475 -16.73 0.01 56.88
CA THR A 475 -16.83 -0.32 58.33
C THR A 475 -15.64 -0.94 59.10
N ARG A 476 -15.02 -0.13 59.96
CA ARG A 476 -14.39 -0.46 61.28
C ARG A 476 -14.09 -1.93 61.64
N SER A 477 -12.82 -2.20 61.92
CA SER A 477 -12.40 -2.60 63.27
C SER A 477 -11.12 -1.82 63.64
N GLY A 478 -10.66 -1.85 64.90
CA GLY A 478 -9.52 -0.99 65.28
C GLY A 478 -8.85 -1.32 66.61
N SER A 479 -7.71 -0.68 66.84
CA SER A 479 -6.95 -0.66 68.10
C SER A 479 -6.20 0.68 68.24
N GLN A 480 -5.68 0.99 69.42
CA GLN A 480 -5.22 2.33 69.82
C GLN A 480 -3.69 2.46 69.74
N GLY A 481 -3.17 3.66 69.41
CA GLY A 481 -1.72 3.94 69.39
C GLY A 481 -1.40 5.45 69.30
N ALA A 482 -0.68 5.96 70.30
CA ALA A 482 -0.38 7.36 70.62
C ALA A 482 0.07 8.34 69.49
N VAL A 483 -0.09 9.63 69.83
CA VAL A 483 0.33 10.91 69.19
C VAL A 483 1.15 11.68 70.27
N PRO A 484 2.06 12.66 70.00
CA PRO A 484 2.33 13.43 68.76
C PRO A 484 3.81 13.49 68.29
N GLY A 485 4.01 14.18 67.15
CA GLY A 485 5.25 14.91 66.84
C GLY A 485 4.89 16.17 66.02
N GLU A 486 5.33 17.35 66.45
CA GLU A 486 4.98 18.64 65.82
C GLU A 486 5.94 19.02 64.68
N GLY A 487 5.43 19.73 63.68
CA GLY A 487 6.20 20.31 62.56
C GLY A 487 5.34 21.30 61.80
N LYS A 488 5.88 22.48 61.45
CA LYS A 488 5.08 23.68 61.16
C LYS A 488 5.51 24.39 59.85
N ASP A 489 4.50 25.03 59.26
CA ASP A 489 4.51 26.23 58.40
C ASP A 489 5.20 26.21 57.01
N GLU A 490 4.38 26.58 56.00
CA GLU A 490 4.67 27.46 54.85
C GLU A 490 5.74 27.06 53.79
N GLY A 491 5.59 27.40 52.50
CA GLY A 491 4.48 28.05 51.78
C GLY A 491 4.92 28.61 50.41
N GLY A 492 4.26 28.21 49.31
CA GLY A 492 4.57 28.69 47.96
C GLY A 492 3.74 28.02 46.85
N GLY A 493 3.18 28.81 45.92
CA GLY A 493 2.17 28.34 44.95
C GLY A 493 2.71 27.90 43.58
N PRO A 494 1.97 27.06 42.81
CA PRO A 494 2.40 26.54 41.51
C PRO A 494 1.91 27.40 40.32
N PRO A 495 2.63 27.40 39.18
CA PRO A 495 2.15 27.97 37.92
C PRO A 495 1.30 26.98 37.09
N ALA A 496 0.28 27.53 36.42
CA ALA A 496 -0.41 27.03 35.21
C ALA A 496 -0.48 25.51 34.95
N ARG A 497 -1.66 24.91 35.21
CA ARG A 497 -2.14 23.75 34.43
C ARG A 497 -2.86 24.25 33.18
N GLY A 498 -2.53 23.68 32.01
CA GLY A 498 -3.34 23.85 30.81
C GLY A 498 -4.66 23.08 30.93
N ASN A 499 -5.74 23.60 30.35
CA ASN A 499 -7.04 22.93 30.32
C ASN A 499 -7.04 21.81 29.26
N LEU A 500 -7.21 20.57 29.71
CA LEU A 500 -7.64 19.46 28.86
C LEU A 500 -9.18 19.40 28.88
N ASP A 501 -9.79 19.59 27.71
CA ASP A 501 -11.24 19.81 27.56
C ASP A 501 -12.01 18.47 27.40
N ASN A 502 -12.31 17.82 28.51
CA ASN A 502 -13.06 16.55 28.56
C ASN A 502 -14.55 16.76 28.18
N ARG A 503 -15.10 15.97 27.25
CA ARG A 503 -16.51 16.06 26.78
C ARG A 503 -17.04 14.67 26.41
N GLU A 504 -18.29 14.30 26.70
CA GLU A 504 -18.75 12.89 26.63
C GLU A 504 -19.34 12.41 25.28
N ILE A 505 -19.47 11.08 25.10
CA ILE A 505 -19.83 10.37 23.85
C ILE A 505 -20.74 9.16 24.09
#